data_AF-A0A4Q3AFT5-F1
#
_entry.id   AF-A0A4Q3AFT5-F1
#
_cell.length_a   1.000
_cell.length_b   1.000
_cell.length_c   1.000
_cell.angle_alpha   90.00
_cell.angle_beta   90.00
_cell.angle_gamma   90.00
#
_symmetry.space_group_name_H-M   'P 1'
#
loop_
_entity.id
_entity.type
_entity.pdbx_description
1 polymer ?
#
loop_
_entity_poly.entity_id
_entity_poly.type
_entity_poly.pdbx_seq_one_letter_code
_entity_poly.pdbx_strand_id
1 'polypeptide(L)'
;MDQPYLPPEAPANPPSPEEIIARRLFWKRALWGSALLTIIPPLIGIAMTVTGMTRAFNELESAGGGDSEQLSTHVGTALIGTAIGLLVGLVGLILLVISIMGYRRSR
;
A
#
# COMPACT_ATOMS: atom_id res chain seq x y z
N MET A 1 -17.61 49.30 -8.25
CA MET A 1 -18.59 48.98 -7.18
C MET A 1 -18.14 47.66 -6.60
N ASP A 2 -17.28 47.72 -5.59
CA ASP A 2 -16.81 46.53 -4.89
C ASP A 2 -17.98 46.03 -4.05
N GLN A 3 -18.53 44.87 -4.40
CA GLN A 3 -19.57 44.26 -3.56
C GLN A 3 -18.98 44.05 -2.16
N PRO A 4 -19.62 44.57 -1.10
CA PRO A 4 -19.19 44.30 0.26
C PRO A 4 -19.09 42.79 0.46
N TYR A 5 -17.96 42.31 0.97
CA TYR A 5 -17.82 40.90 1.34
C TYR A 5 -18.90 40.55 2.37
N LEU A 6 -19.89 39.78 1.94
CA LEU A 6 -20.82 39.11 2.82
C LEU A 6 -20.24 37.72 3.10
N PRO A 7 -19.98 37.36 4.37
CA PRO A 7 -19.52 36.02 4.68
C PRO A 7 -20.53 35.00 4.14
N PRO A 8 -20.09 33.84 3.63
CA PRO A 8 -20.98 32.77 3.21
C PRO A 8 -21.97 32.46 4.34
N GLU A 9 -23.27 32.37 4.04
CA GLU A 9 -24.25 31.96 5.03
C GLU A 9 -23.81 30.65 5.69
N ALA A 10 -23.78 30.65 7.03
CA ALA A 10 -23.46 29.45 7.78
C ALA A 10 -24.38 28.31 7.33
N PRO A 11 -23.86 27.09 7.14
CA PRO A 11 -24.69 25.98 6.70
C PRO A 11 -25.90 25.86 7.62
N ALA A 12 -27.09 25.74 7.02
CA ALA A 12 -28.37 25.68 7.75
C ALA A 12 -28.38 24.57 8.83
N ASN A 13 -27.51 23.57 8.69
CA ASN A 13 -27.20 22.62 9.75
C ASN A 13 -25.67 22.47 9.89
N PRO A 14 -25.04 23.10 10.89
CA PRO A 14 -23.62 22.90 11.14
C PRO A 14 -23.39 21.46 11.61
N PRO A 15 -22.31 20.79 11.16
CA PRO A 15 -22.03 19.42 11.57
C PRO A 15 -21.85 19.34 13.09
N SER A 16 -22.46 18.33 13.71
CA SER A 16 -22.39 18.18 15.16
C SER A 16 -20.97 17.78 15.60
N PRO A 17 -20.55 18.08 16.85
CA PRO A 17 -19.22 17.74 17.34
C PRO A 17 -18.86 16.26 17.18
N GLU A 18 -19.85 15.36 17.28
CA GLU A 18 -19.63 13.92 17.11
C GLU A 18 -19.28 13.53 15.67
N GLU A 19 -19.88 14.19 14.67
CA GLU A 19 -19.60 13.95 13.24
C GLU A 19 -18.18 14.38 12.89
N ILE A 20 -17.71 15.50 13.45
CA ILE A 20 -16.35 16.01 13.24
C ILE A 20 -15.32 15.03 13.80
N ILE A 21 -15.56 14.49 15.00
CA ILE A 21 -14.68 13.51 15.65
C ILE A 21 -14.70 12.19 14.86
N ALA A 22 -15.88 11.69 14.49
CA ALA A 22 -16.03 10.46 13.72
C ALA A 22 -15.33 10.54 12.36
N ARG A 23 -15.48 11.66 11.64
CA ARG A 23 -14.84 11.89 10.34
C ARG A 23 -13.32 11.96 10.45
N ARG A 24 -12.79 12.64 11.48
CA ARG A 24 -11.33 12.67 11.73
C ARG A 24 -10.77 11.29 12.06
N LEU A 25 -11.47 10.54 12.90
CA LEU A 25 -11.04 9.20 13.31
C LEU A 25 -11.09 8.22 12.13
N PHE A 26 -12.12 8.31 11.29
CA PHE A 26 -12.23 7.53 10.05
C PHE A 26 -11.03 7.76 9.13
N TRP A 27 -10.73 9.02 8.78
CA TRP A 27 -9.61 9.33 7.89
C TRP A 27 -8.25 9.01 8.52
N LYS A 28 -8.09 9.14 9.83
CA LYS A 28 -6.86 8.73 10.55
C LYS A 28 -6.65 7.21 10.48
N ARG A 29 -7.72 6.42 10.65
CA ARG A 29 -7.69 4.96 10.51
C ARG A 29 -7.42 4.53 9.07
N ALA A 30 -8.08 5.17 8.10
CA ALA A 30 -7.87 4.92 6.67
C ALA A 30 -6.42 5.22 6.26
N LEU A 31 -5.84 6.34 6.73
CA LEU A 31 -4.42 6.67 6.55
C LEU A 31 -3.50 5.58 7.09
N TRP A 32 -3.72 5.13 8.31
CA TRP A 32 -2.89 4.09 8.92
C TRP A 32 -2.99 2.76 8.19
N GLY A 33 -4.21 2.34 7.84
CA GLY A 33 -4.44 1.07 7.13
C GLY A 33 -3.83 1.07 5.72
N SER A 34 -4.01 2.16 4.97
CA SER A 34 -3.44 2.30 3.62
C SER A 34 -1.93 2.43 3.63
N ALA A 35 -1.33 3.08 4.64
CA ALA A 35 0.11 3.13 4.81
C ALA A 35 0.70 1.73 5.05
N LEU A 36 0.06 0.93 5.92
CA LEU A 36 0.48 -0.44 6.18
C LEU A 36 0.41 -1.30 4.92
N LEU A 37 -0.69 -1.18 4.16
CA LEU A 37 -0.88 -1.91 2.89
C LEU A 37 0.11 -1.48 1.80
N THR A 38 0.63 -0.25 1.87
CA THR A 38 1.65 0.22 0.92
C THR A 38 3.02 -0.41 1.20
N ILE A 39 3.34 -0.64 2.48
CA ILE A 39 4.70 -1.00 2.91
C ILE A 39 4.87 -2.51 3.10
N ILE A 40 3.91 -3.17 3.74
CA ILE A 40 4.05 -4.58 4.14
C ILE A 40 4.11 -5.55 2.95
N PRO A 41 3.22 -5.46 1.93
CA PRO A 41 3.21 -6.42 0.83
C PRO A 41 4.50 -6.44 0.00
N PRO A 42 5.12 -5.30 -0.36
CA PRO A 42 6.43 -5.31 -1.02
C PRO A 42 7.52 -5.99 -0.20
N LEU A 43 7.55 -5.76 1.13
CA LEU A 43 8.53 -6.40 2.02
C LEU A 43 8.34 -7.93 2.06
N ILE A 44 7.09 -8.39 2.09
CA ILE A 44 6.77 -9.82 2.00
C ILE A 44 7.21 -10.39 0.64
N GLY A 45 7.02 -9.66 -0.47
CA GLY A 45 7.46 -10.08 -1.80
C GLY A 45 8.98 -10.28 -1.89
N ILE A 46 9.75 -9.37 -1.28
CA ILE A 46 11.21 -9.51 -1.16
C ILE A 46 11.56 -10.75 -0.34
N ALA A 47 10.93 -10.96 0.83
CA ALA A 47 11.18 -12.13 1.67
C ALA A 47 10.85 -13.45 0.95
N MET A 48 9.76 -13.49 0.18
CA MET A 48 9.42 -14.63 -0.68
C MET A 48 10.51 -14.90 -1.73
N THR A 49 11.03 -13.84 -2.35
CA THR A 49 12.07 -13.97 -3.38
C THR A 49 13.36 -14.55 -2.78
N VAL A 50 13.80 -14.03 -1.63
CA VAL A 50 14.97 -14.56 -0.92
C VAL A 50 14.77 -16.02 -0.57
N THR A 51 13.61 -16.39 -0.02
CA THR A 51 13.31 -17.78 0.34
C THR A 51 13.31 -18.70 -0.87
N GLY A 52 12.75 -18.25 -2.01
CA GLY A 52 12.73 -19.00 -3.26
C GLY A 52 14.13 -19.20 -3.85
N MET A 53 14.95 -18.14 -3.85
CA MET A 53 16.34 -18.23 -4.34
C MET A 53 17.20 -19.14 -3.47
N THR A 54 17.07 -19.08 -2.13
CA THR A 54 17.81 -19.99 -1.25
C THR A 54 17.47 -21.45 -1.53
N ARG A 55 16.20 -21.78 -1.77
CA ARG A 55 15.79 -23.14 -2.13
C ARG A 55 16.36 -23.58 -3.48
N ALA A 56 16.31 -22.70 -4.48
CA ALA A 56 16.85 -22.96 -5.81
C ALA A 56 18.36 -23.28 -5.77
N PHE A 57 19.14 -22.54 -4.98
CA PHE A 57 20.57 -22.79 -4.82
C PHE A 57 20.87 -24.10 -4.08
N ASN A 58 20.10 -24.42 -3.03
CA ASN A 58 20.26 -25.68 -2.30
C ASN A 58 19.94 -26.90 -3.20
N GLU A 59 18.91 -26.80 -4.04
CA GLU A 59 18.56 -27.85 -5.00
C GLU A 59 19.65 -28.02 -6.07
N LEU A 60 20.17 -26.91 -6.61
CA LEU A 60 21.28 -26.93 -7.56
C LEU A 60 22.54 -27.61 -6.98
N GLU A 61 22.89 -27.31 -5.72
CA GLU A 61 24.02 -27.93 -5.02
C GLU A 61 23.80 -29.43 -4.86
N SER A 62 22.59 -29.85 -4.46
CA SER A 62 22.23 -31.27 -4.30
C SER A 62 22.21 -32.04 -5.63
N ALA A 63 21.90 -31.38 -6.74
CA ALA A 63 21.86 -31.94 -8.08
C ALA A 63 23.24 -32.03 -8.76
N GLY A 64 24.33 -31.63 -8.06
CA GLY A 64 25.68 -31.65 -8.61
C GLY A 64 25.99 -30.50 -9.57
N GLY A 65 25.23 -29.40 -9.52
CA GLY A 65 25.54 -28.14 -10.19
C GLY A 65 25.25 -28.05 -11.70
N GLY A 66 24.69 -29.11 -12.31
CA GLY A 66 24.61 -29.24 -13.77
C GLY A 66 23.30 -28.77 -14.42
N ASP A 67 22.21 -28.61 -13.69
CA ASP A 67 20.89 -28.32 -14.28
C ASP A 67 20.52 -26.83 -14.18
N SER A 68 21.05 -26.05 -15.12
CA SER A 68 20.79 -24.61 -15.26
C SER A 68 19.36 -24.30 -15.73
N GLU A 69 18.66 -25.24 -16.35
CA GLU A 69 17.27 -25.09 -16.78
C GLU A 69 16.32 -25.12 -15.58
N GLN A 70 16.52 -26.07 -14.66
CA GLN A 70 15.80 -26.09 -13.38
C GLN A 70 16.05 -24.82 -12.57
N LEU A 71 17.30 -24.37 -12.45
CA LEU A 71 17.63 -23.14 -11.73
C LEU A 71 16.86 -21.92 -12.27
N SER A 72 16.81 -21.77 -13.60
CA SER A 72 16.12 -20.65 -14.26
C SER A 72 14.62 -20.63 -13.96
N THR A 73 13.99 -21.81 -13.88
CA THR A 73 12.57 -21.97 -13.55
C THR A 73 12.28 -21.55 -12.10
N HIS A 74 13.14 -21.93 -11.16
CA HIS A 74 12.99 -21.54 -9.76
C HIS A 74 13.23 -20.04 -9.53
N VAL A 75 14.18 -19.43 -10.24
CA VAL A 75 14.40 -17.96 -10.21
C VAL A 75 13.17 -17.22 -10.75
N GLY A 76 12.57 -17.70 -11.85
CA GLY A 76 11.33 -17.13 -12.37
C GLY A 76 10.19 -17.17 -11.34
N THR A 77 10.07 -18.28 -10.62
CA THR A 77 9.06 -18.45 -9.56
C THR A 77 9.29 -17.48 -8.38
N ALA A 78 10.55 -17.22 -8.02
CA ALA A 78 10.89 -16.25 -6.98
C ALA A 78 10.46 -14.81 -7.35
N LEU A 79 10.61 -14.42 -8.62
CA LEU A 79 10.21 -13.10 -9.11
C LEU A 79 8.70 -12.86 -9.10
N ILE A 80 7.89 -13.92 -9.22
CA ILE A 80 6.42 -13.83 -9.10
C ILE A 80 6.04 -13.31 -7.70
N GLY A 81 6.75 -13.74 -6.65
CA GLY A 81 6.52 -13.24 -5.28
C GLY A 81 6.73 -11.72 -5.18
N THR A 82 7.77 -11.20 -5.83
CA THR A 82 7.99 -9.74 -5.92
C THR A 82 6.90 -9.05 -6.72
N ALA A 83 6.51 -9.57 -7.88
CA ALA A 83 5.47 -8.98 -8.71
C ALA A 83 4.13 -8.85 -7.95
N ILE A 84 3.74 -9.89 -7.21
CA ILE A 84 2.54 -9.88 -6.37
C ILE A 84 2.67 -8.84 -5.24
N GLY A 85 3.80 -8.84 -4.53
CA GLY A 85 4.05 -7.87 -3.44
C GLY A 85 3.97 -6.42 -3.91
N LEU A 86 4.52 -6.12 -5.08
CA LEU A 86 4.45 -4.79 -5.69
C LEU A 86 3.05 -4.42 -6.17
N LEU A 87 2.30 -5.35 -6.77
CA LEU A 87 0.91 -5.10 -7.18
C LEU A 87 0.02 -4.73 -5.99
N VAL A 88 0.10 -5.49 -4.90
CA VAL A 88 -0.67 -5.19 -3.68
C VAL A 88 -0.19 -3.87 -3.05
N GLY A 89 1.12 -3.63 -3.01
CA GLY A 89 1.68 -2.36 -2.53
C GLY A 89 1.23 -1.14 -3.34
N LEU A 90 1.09 -1.29 -4.67
CA LEU A 90 0.60 -0.23 -5.55
C LEU A 90 -0.87 0.11 -5.28
N VAL A 91 -1.71 -0.90 -5.05
CA VAL A 91 -3.10 -0.68 -4.61
C VAL A 91 -3.12 0.04 -3.26
N GLY A 92 -2.26 -0.37 -2.32
CA GLY A 92 -2.04 0.33 -1.05
C GLY A 92 -1.69 1.80 -1.23
N LEU A 93 -0.79 2.11 -2.17
CA LEU A 93 -0.37 3.47 -2.47
C LEU A 93 -1.52 4.33 -3.00
N ILE A 94 -2.35 3.79 -3.91
CA ILE A 94 -3.52 4.50 -4.43
C ILE A 94 -4.49 4.83 -3.28
N LEU A 95 -4.76 3.85 -2.41
CA LEU A 95 -5.60 4.05 -1.23
C LEU A 95 -4.98 5.05 -0.25
N LEU A 96 -3.65 5.08 -0.14
CA LEU A 96 -2.93 6.02 0.71
C LEU A 96 -3.07 7.44 0.18
N VAL A 97 -2.93 7.65 -1.14
CA VAL A 97 -3.14 8.96 -1.77
C VAL A 97 -4.56 9.45 -1.54
N ILE A 98 -5.58 8.61 -1.75
CA ILE A 98 -6.98 8.94 -1.47
C ILE A 98 -7.16 9.29 0.02
N SER A 99 -6.58 8.50 0.91
CA SER A 99 -6.62 8.72 2.36
C SER A 99 -5.96 10.04 2.78
N ILE A 100 -4.84 10.39 2.17
CA ILE A 100 -4.14 11.67 2.38
C ILE A 100 -5.00 12.84 1.88
N MET A 101 -5.56 12.74 0.66
CA MET A 101 -6.41 13.79 0.08
C MET A 101 -7.66 14.03 0.93
N GLY A 102 -8.32 12.96 1.38
CA GLY A 102 -9.49 13.05 2.24
C GLY A 102 -9.19 13.61 3.63
N TYR A 103 -8.05 13.22 4.23
CA TYR A 103 -7.61 13.76 5.51
C TYR A 103 -7.24 15.24 5.41
N ARG A 104 -6.54 15.65 4.34
CA ARG A 104 -6.20 17.07 4.09
C ARG A 104 -7.43 17.94 3.89
N ARG A 105 -8.49 17.44 3.23
CA ARG A 105 -9.78 18.14 3.07
C ARG A 105 -10.60 18.21 4.36
N SER A 106 -10.22 17.48 5.40
CA SER A 106 -10.88 17.51 6.71
C SER A 106 -10.18 18.41 7.74
N ARG A 107 -9.05 19.01 7.37
CA ARG A 107 -8.44 20.13 8.10
C ARG A 107 -8.95 21.45 7.55
#